data_AF-A0A380A662-F1
#
_entry.id   AF-A0A380A662-F1
#
_cell.length_a   1.000
_cell.length_b   1.000
_cell.length_c   1.000
_cell.angle_alpha   90.00
_cell.angle_beta   90.00
_cell.angle_gamma   90.00
#
_symmetry.space_group_name_H-M   'P 1'
#
loop_
_entity.id
_entity.type
_entity.pdbx_description
1 polymer ?
#
loop_
_entity_poly.entity_id
_entity_poly.type
_entity_poly.pdbx_seq_one_letter_code
_entity_poly.pdbx_strand_id
1 'polypeptide(L)'
;MLTSVKKAEQYLLENETTKNYLGIEGIPAFASCTQELLFGKESPIVTNRRARTAQTPGGTGGLRRGGRLYRQPDQRQAHLDQQPKLAEPQERL
;
A
#
# COMPACT_ATOMS: atom_id res chain seq x y z
N MET A 1 -10.00 -5.13 28.06
CA MET A 1 -10.22 -4.30 26.85
C MET A 1 -9.88 -2.86 27.21
N LEU A 2 -9.18 -2.13 26.35
CA LEU A 2 -8.77 -0.75 26.64
C LEU A 2 -9.99 0.19 26.62
N THR A 3 -10.06 1.14 27.56
CA THR A 3 -11.16 2.12 27.63
C THR A 3 -11.21 3.02 26.40
N SER A 4 -10.06 3.33 25.80
CA SER A 4 -9.95 4.06 24.53
C SER A 4 -10.64 3.34 23.37
N VAL A 5 -10.47 2.02 23.28
CA VAL A 5 -11.10 1.20 22.23
C VAL A 5 -12.61 1.21 22.39
N LYS A 6 -13.12 1.07 23.62
CA LYS A 6 -14.56 1.13 23.89
C LYS A 6 -15.19 2.48 23.52
N LYS A 7 -14.50 3.58 23.80
CA LYS A 7 -14.93 4.93 23.38
C LYS A 7 -14.95 5.09 21.87
N ALA A 8 -13.92 4.58 21.17
CA ALA A 8 -13.86 4.63 19.71
C ALA A 8 -14.97 3.80 19.05
N GLU A 9 -15.28 2.62 19.60
CA GLU A 9 -16.40 1.79 19.15
C GLU A 9 -17.75 2.52 19.30
N GLN A 10 -18.00 3.13 20.45
CA GLN A 10 -19.21 3.92 20.68
C GLN A 10 -19.31 5.11 19.71
N TYR A 11 -18.21 5.84 19.53
CA TYR A 11 -18.16 6.96 18.59
C TYR A 11 -18.50 6.52 17.16
N LEU A 12 -17.95 5.40 16.69
CA LEU A 12 -18.26 4.84 15.38
C LEU A 12 -19.75 4.47 15.27
N LEU A 13 -20.32 3.82 16.30
CA LEU A 13 -21.73 3.44 16.30
C LEU A 13 -22.67 4.64 16.18
N GLU A 14 -22.33 5.76 16.80
CA GLU A 14 -23.14 6.99 16.81
C GLU A 14 -22.97 7.84 15.54
N ASN A 15 -21.80 7.79 14.88
CA ASN A 15 -21.42 8.74 13.83
C ASN A 15 -21.25 8.11 12.43
N GLU A 16 -21.21 6.78 12.30
CA GLU A 16 -21.02 6.13 11.01
C GLU A 16 -22.30 6.22 10.16
N THR A 17 -22.23 6.95 9.05
CA THR A 17 -23.38 7.22 8.17
C THR A 17 -23.49 6.27 6.97
N THR A 18 -22.45 5.48 6.69
CA THR A 18 -22.40 4.59 5.51
C THR A 18 -21.61 3.31 5.77
N LYS A 19 -21.93 2.25 5.02
CA LYS A 19 -21.26 0.94 5.02
C LYS A 19 -20.58 0.63 3.68
N ASN A 20 -20.25 1.67 2.92
CA ASN A 20 -19.67 1.52 1.60
C ASN A 20 -18.31 0.84 1.64
N TYR A 21 -17.98 0.14 0.55
CA TYR A 21 -16.65 -0.41 0.34
C TYR A 21 -15.59 0.70 0.40
N LEU A 22 -14.47 0.40 1.06
CA LEU A 22 -13.30 1.26 1.07
C LEU A 22 -12.57 1.20 -0.28
N GLY A 23 -11.81 2.25 -0.58
CA GLY A 23 -10.84 2.20 -1.67
C GLY A 23 -9.80 1.09 -1.46
N ILE A 24 -9.11 0.69 -2.53
CA ILE A 24 -8.12 -0.41 -2.52
C ILE A 24 -7.03 -0.22 -1.46
N GLU A 25 -6.60 1.02 -1.24
CA GLU A 25 -5.59 1.41 -0.25
C GLU A 25 -6.13 1.46 1.19
N GLY A 26 -7.46 1.48 1.37
CA GLY A 26 -8.14 1.70 2.65
C GLY A 26 -8.48 3.16 2.94
N ILE A 27 -8.60 3.52 4.22
CA ILE A 27 -8.98 4.87 4.66
C ILE A 27 -7.75 5.81 4.63
N PRO A 28 -7.78 6.97 3.93
CA PRO A 28 -6.63 7.89 3.86
C PRO A 28 -6.18 8.44 5.22
N ALA A 29 -7.11 8.70 6.13
CA ALA A 29 -6.81 9.13 7.49
C ALA A 29 -6.08 8.03 8.27
N PHE A 30 -6.46 6.76 8.10
CA PHE A 30 -5.77 5.63 8.71
C PHE A 30 -4.31 5.55 8.23
N ALA A 31 -4.08 5.75 6.94
CA ALA A 31 -2.73 5.79 6.38
C ALA A 31 -1.87 6.89 7.02
N SER A 32 -2.40 8.11 7.08
CA SER A 32 -1.69 9.28 7.66
C SER A 32 -1.38 9.06 9.14
N CYS A 33 -2.37 8.69 9.95
CA CYS A 33 -2.18 8.43 11.37
C CYS A 33 -1.20 7.29 11.64
N THR A 34 -1.22 6.22 10.83
CA THR A 34 -0.29 5.10 10.97
C THR A 34 1.14 5.50 10.63
N GLN A 35 1.34 6.33 9.60
CA GLN A 35 2.67 6.85 9.26
C GLN A 35 3.24 7.72 10.37
N GLU A 36 2.43 8.62 10.92
CA GLU A 36 2.83 9.46 12.07
C GLU A 36 3.12 8.63 13.32
N LEU A 37 2.32 7.59 13.59
CA LEU A 37 2.52 6.69 14.72
C LEU A 37 3.84 5.90 14.61
N LEU A 38 4.18 5.41 13.41
CA LEU A 38 5.35 4.56 13.20
C LEU A 38 6.66 5.35 13.08
N PHE A 39 6.63 6.49 12.38
CA PHE A 39 7.84 7.24 12.06
C PHE A 39 7.98 8.55 12.85
N GLY A 40 6.90 9.03 13.47
CA GLY A 40 6.82 10.37 14.03
C GLY A 40 6.41 11.41 13.00
N LYS A 41 5.60 12.39 13.42
CA LYS A 41 5.04 13.45 12.55
C LYS A 41 6.10 14.29 11.84
N GLU A 42 7.24 14.52 12.50
CA GLU A 42 8.33 15.35 11.96
C GLU A 42 9.39 14.55 11.18
N SER A 43 9.19 13.24 11.03
CA SER A 43 10.15 12.40 10.31
C SER A 43 10.29 12.85 8.85
N PRO A 44 11.52 12.95 8.30
CA PRO A 44 11.76 13.19 6.88
C PRO A 44 11.04 12.19 5.96
N ILE A 45 10.69 11.00 6.46
CA ILE A 45 9.92 10.00 5.70
C ILE A 45 8.49 10.49 5.47
N VAL A 46 7.86 11.09 6.48
CA VAL A 46 6.49 11.60 6.45
C VAL A 46 6.45 12.97 5.78
N THR A 47 7.31 13.90 6.21
CA THR A 47 7.32 15.29 5.70
C THR A 47 7.68 15.36 4.21
N ASN A 48 8.63 14.54 3.75
CA ASN A 48 8.97 14.43 2.32
C ASN A 48 8.11 13.40 1.57
N ARG A 49 7.02 12.89 2.17
CA ARG A 49 6.03 11.99 1.56
C ARG A 49 6.64 10.74 0.91
N ARG A 50 7.65 10.15 1.55
CA ARG A 50 8.33 8.94 1.09
C ARG A 50 7.67 7.65 1.58
N ALA A 51 6.76 7.72 2.54
CA ALA A 51 5.95 6.58 2.96
C ALA A 51 4.76 6.33 2.03
N ARG A 52 4.41 5.06 1.84
CA ARG A 52 3.15 4.59 1.24
C ARG A 52 2.53 3.55 2.17
N THR A 53 1.21 3.53 2.26
CA THR A 53 0.49 2.68 3.20
C THR A 53 -0.77 2.15 2.54
N ALA A 54 -0.94 0.83 2.58
CA ALA A 54 -2.16 0.16 2.19
C ALA A 54 -2.68 -0.63 3.40
N GLN A 55 -3.96 -0.46 3.73
CA GLN A 55 -4.62 -1.14 4.84
C GLN A 55 -4.80 -2.64 4.52
N THR A 56 -4.48 -3.51 5.48
CA THR A 56 -4.59 -4.97 5.32
C THR A 56 -5.32 -5.64 6.49
N PRO A 57 -5.90 -6.84 6.31
CA PRO A 57 -6.47 -7.63 7.40
C PRO A 57 -5.37 -8.12 8.35
N GLY A 58 -5.11 -7.34 9.39
CA GLY A 58 -4.06 -7.61 10.37
C GLY A 58 -2.64 -7.64 9.78
N GLY A 59 -1.68 -8.00 10.64
CA GLY A 59 -0.25 -8.04 10.29
C GLY A 59 0.10 -9.13 9.28
N THR A 60 -0.52 -10.31 9.38
CA THR A 60 -0.29 -11.43 8.44
C THR A 60 -0.70 -11.06 7.01
N GLY A 61 -1.82 -10.33 6.86
CA GLY A 61 -2.22 -9.76 5.58
C GLY A 61 -1.19 -8.77 5.04
N GLY A 62 -0.63 -7.94 5.93
CA GLY A 62 0.44 -6.99 5.61
C GLY A 62 1.69 -7.69 5.07
N LEU A 63 2.19 -8.70 5.78
CA LEU A 63 3.37 -9.47 5.36
C LEU A 63 3.15 -10.18 4.03
N ARG A 64 1.98 -10.80 3.83
CA ARG A 64 1.65 -11.48 2.57
C ARG A 64 1.64 -10.49 1.39
N ARG A 65 1.04 -9.32 1.57
CA ARG A 65 0.98 -8.28 0.52
C ARG A 65 2.35 -7.68 0.24
N GLY A 66 3.12 -7.33 1.28
CA GLY A 66 4.47 -6.81 1.15
C GLY A 66 5.42 -7.81 0.47
N GLY A 67 5.40 -9.07 0.89
CA GLY A 67 6.18 -10.13 0.26
C GLY A 67 5.79 -10.37 -1.20
N ARG A 68 4.49 -10.29 -1.53
CA ARG A 68 4.03 -10.37 -2.92
C ARG A 68 4.49 -9.17 -3.74
N LEU A 69 4.45 -7.96 -3.17
CA LEU A 69 4.93 -6.74 -3.83
C LEU A 69 6.43 -6.84 -4.14
N TYR A 70 7.24 -7.30 -3.18
CA TYR A 70 8.67 -7.50 -3.37
C TYR A 70 8.99 -8.58 -4.42
N ARG A 71 8.20 -9.65 -4.47
CA ARG A 71 8.38 -10.73 -5.45
C ARG A 71 7.97 -10.34 -6.87
N GLN A 72 7.04 -9.40 -7.04
CA GLN A 72 6.55 -9.06 -8.39
C GLN A 72 7.73 -8.57 -9.24
N PRO A 73 8.02 -9.21 -10.39
CA PRO A 73 9.04 -8.70 -11.29
C PRO A 73 8.66 -7.28 -11.71
N ASP A 74 9.69 -6.45 -11.93
CA ASP A 74 9.48 -5.09 -12.43
C ASP A 74 8.63 -5.17 -13.71
N GLN A 75 7.45 -4.57 -13.67
CA GLN A 75 6.52 -4.53 -14.80
C GLN A 75 7.18 -3.85 -16.02
N ARG A 76 8.20 -2.99 -15.81
CA ARG A 76 9.02 -2.46 -16.91
C ARG A 76 9.87 -3.52 -17.58
N GLN A 77 10.52 -4.41 -16.82
CA GLN A 77 11.32 -5.50 -17.40
C GLN A 77 10.43 -6.49 -18.15
N ALA A 78 9.27 -6.85 -17.57
CA ALA A 78 8.31 -7.74 -18.22
C ALA A 78 7.76 -7.17 -19.55
N HIS A 79 7.62 -5.85 -19.65
CA HIS A 79 7.23 -5.18 -20.89
C HIS A 79 8.37 -5.13 -21.92
N LEU A 80 9.61 -4.91 -21.50
CA LEU A 80 10.79 -4.92 -22.37
C LEU A 80 11.07 -6.32 -22.95
N ASP A 81 10.89 -7.37 -22.15
CA ASP A 81 11.08 -8.77 -22.58
C ASP A 81 10.03 -9.23 -23.60
N GLN A 82 8.90 -8.52 -23.73
CA GLN A 82 7.84 -8.78 -24.71
C GLN A 82 8.03 -8.01 -26.02
N GLN A 83 9.04 -7.14 -26.13
CA GLN A 83 9.32 -6.48 -27.40
C GLN A 83 9.94 -7.50 -28.38
N PRO A 84 9.44 -7.60 -29.63
CA PRO A 84 10.02 -8.49 -30.61
C PRO A 84 11.48 -8.10 -30.83
N LYS A 85 12.41 -9.04 -30.60
CA LYS A 85 13.83 -8.83 -30.92
C LYS A 85 13.92 -8.55 -32.42
N LEU A 86 14.41 -7.36 -32.79
CA LEU A 86 14.72 -7.04 -34.18
C LEU A 86 15.64 -8.13 -34.71
N ALA A 87 15.23 -8.78 -35.81
CA ALA A 87 16.02 -9.84 -36.43
C ALA A 87 17.38 -9.29 -36.83
N GLU A 88 18.45 -9.94 -36.37
CA GLU A 88 19.82 -9.64 -36.79
C GLU A 88 19.91 -9.73 -38.33
N PRO A 89 20.59 -8.79 -39.02
CA PRO A 89 20.73 -8.84 -40.46
C PRO A 89 21.60 -10.04 -40.82
N GLN A 90 20.98 -11.15 -41.25
CA GLN A 90 21.72 -12.30 -41.75
C GLN A 90 22.57 -11.89 -42.96
N GLU A 91 23.81 -12.34 -42.89
CA GLU A 91 24.90 -12.17 -43.83
C GLU A 91 24.42 -12.30 -45.28
N ARG A 92 24.49 -11.21 -46.04
CA ARG A 92 24.46 -11.24 -47.51
C ARG A 92 25.89 -11.47 -48.00
N LEU A 93 26.17 -12.72 -48.36
CA LEU A 93 27.16 -13.10 -49.37
C LEU A 93 26.41 -13.51 -50.64
#